data_AF-A0A8S0GXC1-F1
#
_entry.id   AF-A0A8S0GXC1-F1
#
_cell.length_a   1.000
_cell.length_b   1.000
_cell.length_c   1.000
_cell.angle_alpha   90.00
_cell.angle_beta   90.00
_cell.angle_gamma   90.00
#
_symmetry.space_group_name_H-M   'P 1'
#
loop_
_entity.id
_entity.type
_entity.pdbx_description
1 polymer ?
#
loop_
_entity_poly.entity_id
_entity_poly.type
_entity_poly.pdbx_seq_one_letter_code
_entity_poly.pdbx_strand_id
1 'polypeptide(L)'
;MDLFSIQQSIRHAIDAQMAQKWPIPPSQAREHDTYSLDLKVLLHSLEREFNIRLDPDRDLYRISSISELSLFILEKTRADAARPA
;
A
#
# COMPACT_ATOMS: atom_id res chain seq x y z
N MET A 1 -9.38 13.68 4.73
CA MET A 1 -8.56 12.45 4.86
C MET A 1 -7.34 12.77 5.71
N ASP A 2 -7.01 11.93 6.68
CA ASP A 2 -5.87 12.10 7.59
C ASP A 2 -4.85 10.96 7.46
N LEU A 3 -3.66 11.14 8.05
CA LEU A 3 -2.55 10.20 7.93
C LEU A 3 -2.89 8.83 8.55
N PHE A 4 -3.66 8.82 9.64
CA PHE A 4 -4.06 7.60 10.33
C PHE A 4 -4.98 6.74 9.45
N SER A 5 -5.96 7.35 8.77
CA SER A 5 -6.84 6.65 7.84
C SER A 5 -6.06 6.02 6.69
N ILE A 6 -5.07 6.73 6.15
CA ILE A 6 -4.20 6.20 5.08
C ILE A 6 -3.38 5.02 5.58
N GLN A 7 -2.80 5.11 6.78
CA GLN A 7 -2.05 4.01 7.39
C GLN A 7 -2.90 2.76 7.62
N GLN A 8 -4.15 2.93 8.09
CA GLN A 8 -5.09 1.82 8.26
C GLN A 8 -5.46 1.17 6.92
N SER A 9 -5.72 1.98 5.89
CA SER A 9 -5.99 1.46 4.54
C SER A 9 -4.82 0.65 3.99
N ILE A 10 -3.59 1.15 4.08
CA ILE A 10 -2.38 0.42 3.67
C ILE A 10 -2.25 -0.90 4.43
N ARG A 11 -2.46 -0.88 5.74
CA ARG A 11 -2.44 -2.07 6.60
C ARG A 11 -3.48 -3.10 6.13
N HIS A 12 -4.72 -2.66 5.92
CA HIS A 12 -5.79 -3.53 5.44
C HIS A 12 -5.52 -4.13 4.06
N ALA A 13 -4.95 -3.36 3.14
CA ALA A 13 -4.59 -3.86 1.80
C ALA A 13 -3.47 -4.92 1.88
N ILE A 14 -2.47 -4.69 2.74
CA ILE A 14 -1.41 -5.68 3.03
C ILE A 14 -2.02 -6.94 3.63
N ASP A 15 -2.83 -6.81 4.68
CA ASP A 15 -3.45 -7.94 5.38
C ASP A 15 -4.37 -8.74 4.44
N ALA A 16 -5.14 -8.08 3.58
CA ALA A 16 -6.02 -8.73 2.60
C ALA A 16 -5.22 -9.52 1.56
N GLN A 17 -4.12 -8.95 1.05
CA GLN A 17 -3.24 -9.66 0.11
C GLN A 17 -2.55 -10.84 0.81
N MET A 18 -2.11 -10.63 2.05
CA MET A 18 -1.48 -11.66 2.85
C MET A 18 -2.42 -12.82 3.14
N ALA A 19 -3.66 -12.55 3.53
CA ALA A 19 -4.68 -13.58 3.76
C ALA A 19 -4.99 -14.41 2.51
N GLN A 20 -4.91 -13.81 1.31
CA GLN A 20 -5.10 -14.53 0.04
C GLN A 20 -3.92 -15.44 -0.31
N LYS A 21 -2.69 -14.99 -0.04
CA LYS A 21 -1.47 -15.76 -0.32
C LYS A 21 -1.17 -16.79 0.77
N TRP A 22 -1.74 -16.60 1.95
CA TRP A 22 -1.44 -17.38 3.14
C TRP A 22 -2.70 -17.97 3.76
N PRO A 23 -3.24 -19.04 3.16
CA PRO A 23 -4.45 -19.70 3.66
C PRO A 23 -4.21 -20.52 4.93
N ILE A 24 -2.95 -20.77 5.29
CA ILE A 24 -2.55 -21.58 6.44
C ILE A 24 -2.24 -20.69 7.65
N PRO A 25 -2.55 -21.09 8.88
CA PRO A 25 -2.14 -20.36 10.06
C PRO A 25 -0.60 -20.22 10.12
N PRO A 26 -0.05 -19.09 10.63
CA PRO A 26 1.40 -18.93 10.81
C PRO A 26 2.04 -20.04 11.66
N SER A 27 1.28 -20.65 12.58
CA SER A 27 1.71 -21.80 13.38
C SER A 27 1.89 -23.09 12.59
N GLN A 28 1.38 -23.15 11.36
CA GLN A 28 1.49 -24.29 10.43
C GLN A 28 2.46 -24.01 9.27
N ALA A 29 3.11 -22.84 9.29
CA ALA A 29 4.12 -22.44 8.32
C ALA A 29 5.32 -23.39 8.35
N ARG A 30 5.79 -23.81 7.19
CA ARG A 30 7.06 -24.53 7.01
C ARG A 30 8.17 -23.56 6.62
N GLU A 31 9.42 -23.98 6.80
CA GLU A 31 10.60 -23.17 6.48
C GLU A 31 10.69 -22.73 5.01
N HIS A 32 10.02 -23.45 4.10
CA HIS A 32 9.98 -23.13 2.67
C HIS A 32 8.77 -22.30 2.25
N ASP A 33 7.84 -22.04 3.17
CA ASP A 33 6.66 -21.25 2.86
C ASP A 33 7.05 -19.77 2.86
N THR A 34 7.48 -19.28 1.70
CA THR A 34 7.85 -17.88 1.48
C THR A 34 6.71 -17.14 0.80
N TYR A 35 6.34 -16.00 1.35
CA TYR A 35 5.42 -15.06 0.71
C TYR A 35 6.10 -13.71 0.57
N SER A 36 5.88 -13.10 -0.59
CA SER A 36 6.24 -11.72 -0.84
C SER A 36 4.97 -10.90 -1.01
N LEU A 37 5.00 -9.70 -0.46
CA LEU A 37 4.04 -8.66 -0.78
C LEU A 37 4.16 -8.36 -2.28
N ASP A 38 3.06 -8.47 -3.02
CA ASP A 38 3.02 -7.97 -4.39
C ASP A 38 2.76 -6.46 -4.35
N LEU A 39 3.86 -5.73 -4.47
CA LEU A 39 3.88 -4.27 -4.51
C LEU A 39 3.00 -3.72 -5.61
N LYS A 40 2.93 -4.33 -6.80
CA LYS A 40 2.10 -3.82 -7.90
C LYS A 40 0.62 -3.88 -7.56
N VAL A 41 0.19 -5.00 -6.97
CA VAL A 41 -1.20 -5.18 -6.53
C VAL A 41 -1.54 -4.25 -5.37
N LEU A 42 -0.63 -4.07 -4.41
CA LEU A 42 -0.81 -3.11 -3.32
C LEU A 42 -1.02 -1.70 -3.88
N LEU A 43 -0.14 -1.25 -4.76
CA LEU A 43 -0.18 0.10 -5.32
C LEU A 43 -1.42 0.34 -6.14
N HIS A 44 -1.78 -0.59 -7.02
CA HIS A 44 -3.00 -0.47 -7.80
C HIS A 44 -4.25 -0.35 -6.90
N SER A 45 -4.26 -1.03 -5.75
CA SER A 45 -5.34 -0.91 -4.77
C SER A 45 -5.37 0.48 -4.14
N LEU A 46 -4.21 1.03 -3.76
CA LEU A 46 -4.08 2.36 -3.17
C LEU A 46 -4.39 3.47 -4.19
N GLU A 47 -3.94 3.35 -5.44
CA GLU A 47 -4.27 4.27 -6.53
C GLU A 47 -5.78 4.39 -6.72
N ARG A 48 -6.49 3.26 -6.71
CA ARG A 48 -7.95 3.23 -6.80
C ARG A 48 -8.64 3.83 -5.58
N GLU A 49 -8.16 3.53 -4.38
CA GLU A 49 -8.77 3.98 -3.14
C GLU A 49 -8.62 5.50 -2.94
N PHE A 50 -7.43 6.03 -3.24
CA PHE A 50 -7.11 7.44 -3.03
C PHE A 50 -7.30 8.31 -4.28
N ASN A 51 -7.66 7.71 -5.41
CA ASN A 51 -7.79 8.37 -6.71
C ASN A 51 -6.52 9.16 -7.10
N ILE A 52 -5.36 8.52 -6.96
CA ILE A 52 -4.05 9.08 -7.31
C ILE A 52 -3.29 8.13 -8.22
N ARG A 53 -2.22 8.61 -8.86
CA ARG A 53 -1.26 7.77 -9.59
C ARG A 53 0.00 7.55 -8.77
N LEU A 54 0.44 6.32 -8.63
CA LEU A 54 1.65 5.89 -7.93
C LEU A 54 2.56 5.20 -8.93
N ASP A 55 3.67 5.85 -9.30
CA ASP A 55 4.67 5.25 -10.19
C ASP A 55 5.66 4.39 -9.37
N PRO A 56 5.64 3.05 -9.47
CA PRO A 56 6.53 2.21 -8.68
C PRO A 56 8.02 2.45 -8.94
N ASP A 57 8.39 2.88 -10.14
CA ASP A 57 9.79 3.07 -10.53
C ASP A 57 10.31 4.45 -10.10
N ARG A 58 9.43 5.47 -10.05
CA ARG A 58 9.81 6.84 -9.72
C ARG A 58 9.45 7.27 -8.31
N ASP A 59 8.23 6.96 -7.89
CA ASP A 59 7.65 7.48 -6.64
C ASP A 59 8.06 6.62 -5.43
N LEU A 60 8.27 5.32 -5.63
CA LEU A 60 8.45 4.36 -4.53
C LEU A 60 9.88 3.92 -4.31
N TYR A 61 10.81 4.25 -5.21
CA TYR A 61 12.22 3.91 -5.06
C TYR A 61 12.82 4.37 -3.72
N ARG A 62 12.24 5.43 -3.11
CA ARG A 62 12.69 5.99 -1.83
C ARG A 62 11.77 5.65 -0.65
N ILE A 63 10.67 4.93 -0.87
CA ILE A 63 9.71 4.61 0.18
C ILE A 63 10.10 3.29 0.82
N SER A 64 10.55 3.37 2.06
CA SER A 64 11.05 2.24 2.85
C SER A 64 10.11 1.83 3.99
N SER A 65 9.08 2.64 4.27
CA SER A 65 8.14 2.40 5.37
C SER A 65 6.69 2.77 5.03
N ILE A 66 5.75 2.20 5.78
CA ILE A 66 4.32 2.55 5.71
C ILE A 66 4.12 4.03 6.03
N SER A 67 4.86 4.59 6.98
CA SER A 67 4.77 6.01 7.33
C SER A 67 5.14 6.92 6.16
N GLU A 68 6.25 6.61 5.46
CA GLU A 68 6.66 7.34 4.26
C GLU A 68 5.65 7.19 3.13
N LEU A 69 5.13 5.98 2.89
CA LEU A 69 4.08 5.74 1.91
C LEU A 69 2.82 6.56 2.22
N SER A 70 2.44 6.61 3.50
CA SER A 70 1.25 7.32 3.95
C SER A 70 1.38 8.83 3.76
N LEU A 71 2.55 9.39 4.08
CA LEU A 71 2.85 10.81 3.84
C LEU A 71 2.83 11.12 2.35
N PHE A 72 3.44 10.27 1.52
CA PHE A 72 3.47 10.45 0.08
C PHE A 72 2.07 10.46 -0.54
N ILE A 73 1.21 9.51 -0.15
CA ILE A 73 -0.18 9.44 -0.59
C ILE A 73 -0.95 10.69 -0.15
N LEU A 74 -0.76 11.15 1.09
CA LEU A 74 -1.40 12.35 1.60
C LEU A 74 -1.01 13.59 0.78
N GLU A 75 0.28 13.75 0.47
CA GLU A 75 0.79 14.85 -0.34
C GLU A 75 0.26 14.82 -1.77
N LYS A 76 0.27 13.67 -2.43
CA LYS A 76 -0.31 13.51 -3.78
C LYS A 76 -1.81 13.80 -3.80
N THR A 77 -2.55 13.29 -2.82
CA THR A 77 -4.01 13.51 -2.74
C THR A 77 -4.32 15.00 -2.57
N ARG A 78 -3.54 15.72 -1.74
CA ARG A 78 -3.68 17.17 -1.58
C ARG A 78 -3.32 17.93 -2.84
N ALA A 79 -2.25 17.53 -3.53
CA ALA A 79 -1.81 18.17 -4.76
C ALA A 79 -2.81 17.98 -5.90
N ASP A 80 -3.44 16.80 -5.99
CA ASP A 80 -4.45 16.51 -7.02
C ASP A 80 -5.76 17.27 -6.72
N ALA A 81 -6.18 17.33 -5.46
CA ALA A 81 -7.34 18.13 -5.04
C ALA A 81 -7.16 19.65 -5.27
N ALA A 82 -5.91 20.13 -5.29
CA ALA A 82 -5.60 21.53 -5.55
C ALA A 82 -5.49 21.87 -7.06
N ARG A 83 -5.55 20.86 -7.95
CA ARG A 83 -5.43 21.08 -9.39
C ARG A 83 -6.78 21.59 -9.95
N PRO A 84 -6.82 22.75 -10.63
CA PRO A 84 -8.03 23.20 -11.31
C PRO A 84 -8.38 22.27 -12.47
N ALA A 85 -9.69 22.05 -12.67
CA ALA A 85 -10.26 21.13 -13.66
C ALA A 85 -9.94 21.53 -15.12
#